data_AF-A0A933BG71-F1
#
_entry.id   AF-A0A933BG71-F1
#
_cell.length_a   1.000
_cell.length_b   1.000
_cell.length_c   1.000
_cell.angle_alpha   90.00
_cell.angle_beta   90.00
_cell.angle_gamma   90.00
#
_symmetry.space_group_name_H-M   'P 1'
#
loop_
_entity.id
_entity.type
_entity.pdbx_description
1 polymer ?
#
loop_
_entity_poly.entity_id
_entity_poly.type
_entity_poly.pdbx_seq_one_letter_code
_entity_poly.pdbx_strand_id
1 'polypeptide(L)'
;MAIATIILLAAGASAQVAEVKSSTVPPPGPGSIYTAEKVRDPFVRTASGGRAGAGKNFTLEDFNIHNLTLRAIMKDAKVDYALFSDNSFGVTFILRKETLYSEKGKPIPGVKGSIKGKQRSAFLMTQDGDVQTFRLGEEIKE
;
A
#
# COMPACT_ATOMS: atom_id res chain seq x y z
N MET A 1 -35.37 -48.26 -35.77
CA MET A 1 -34.81 -48.29 -37.13
C MET A 1 -35.45 -47.20 -37.95
N ALA A 2 -34.72 -46.14 -38.26
CA ALA A 2 -35.12 -45.15 -39.25
C ALA A 2 -33.84 -44.64 -39.90
N ILE A 3 -33.72 -44.92 -41.19
CA ILE A 3 -32.59 -44.60 -42.08
C ILE A 3 -32.98 -43.28 -42.74
N ALA A 4 -32.12 -42.28 -42.67
CA ALA A 4 -32.29 -41.03 -43.43
C ALA A 4 -30.94 -40.63 -44.04
N THR A 5 -30.77 -41.03 -45.28
CA THR A 5 -29.78 -40.54 -46.25
C THR A 5 -30.11 -39.11 -46.63
N ILE A 6 -29.14 -38.18 -46.72
CA ILE A 6 -29.19 -36.99 -47.59
C ILE A 6 -27.79 -36.36 -47.76
N ILE A 7 -27.33 -36.45 -49.01
CA ILE A 7 -26.72 -35.44 -49.90
C ILE A 7 -25.35 -34.83 -49.52
N LEU A 8 -24.40 -35.24 -50.37
CA LEU A 8 -23.07 -34.70 -50.64
C LEU A 8 -23.14 -33.29 -51.26
N LEU A 9 -22.43 -32.31 -50.69
CA LEU A 9 -22.20 -31.00 -51.30
C LEU A 9 -20.70 -30.71 -51.34
N ALA A 10 -20.15 -30.68 -52.55
CA ALA A 10 -18.78 -30.25 -52.82
C ALA A 10 -18.70 -28.73 -52.79
N ALA A 11 -17.76 -28.18 -52.01
CA ALA A 11 -17.35 -26.79 -52.10
C ALA A 11 -15.83 -26.74 -52.01
N GLY A 12 -15.19 -26.42 -53.13
CA GLY A 12 -13.77 -26.13 -53.20
C GLY A 12 -13.47 -24.84 -52.43
N ALA A 13 -12.56 -24.93 -51.47
CA ALA A 13 -11.98 -23.77 -50.81
C ALA A 13 -10.51 -23.68 -51.22
N SER A 14 -10.21 -22.64 -51.97
CA SER A 14 -8.89 -22.19 -52.40
C SER A 14 -7.98 -21.96 -51.18
N ALA A 15 -6.81 -22.59 -51.20
CA ALA A 15 -5.76 -22.38 -50.21
C ALA A 15 -5.27 -20.92 -50.29
N GLN A 16 -5.58 -20.12 -49.27
CA GLN A 16 -4.99 -18.81 -49.10
C GLN A 16 -3.57 -18.98 -48.56
N VAL A 17 -2.58 -18.63 -49.38
CA VAL A 17 -1.19 -18.50 -48.97
C VAL A 17 -1.11 -17.27 -48.05
N ALA A 18 -0.85 -17.51 -46.76
CA ALA A 18 -0.66 -16.46 -45.79
C ALA A 18 0.69 -15.76 -46.05
N GLU A 19 0.65 -14.55 -46.63
CA GLU A 19 1.81 -13.68 -46.69
C GLU A 19 2.15 -13.18 -45.28
N VAL A 20 3.28 -13.65 -44.74
CA VAL A 20 3.85 -13.16 -43.49
C VAL A 20 4.38 -11.74 -43.75
N LYS A 21 3.58 -10.72 -43.42
CA LYS A 21 4.08 -9.34 -43.28
C LYS A 21 5.05 -9.28 -42.09
N SER A 22 6.34 -9.40 -42.37
CA SER A 22 7.39 -9.07 -41.40
C SER A 22 7.40 -7.56 -41.19
N SER A 23 6.97 -7.10 -40.01
CA SER A 23 7.08 -5.70 -39.62
C SER A 23 8.54 -5.38 -39.34
N THR A 24 9.22 -4.74 -40.29
CA THR A 24 10.61 -4.30 -40.13
C THR A 24 10.64 -3.01 -39.30
N VAL A 25 10.40 -3.13 -37.99
CA VAL A 25 10.72 -2.04 -37.06
C VAL A 25 12.20 -2.19 -36.70
N PRO A 26 13.06 -1.22 -37.04
CA PRO A 26 14.47 -1.27 -36.63
C PRO A 26 14.55 -1.32 -35.10
N PRO A 27 15.45 -2.14 -34.52
CA PRO A 27 15.57 -2.22 -33.08
C PRO A 27 15.90 -0.83 -32.52
N PRO A 28 15.20 -0.38 -31.46
CA PRO A 28 15.52 0.88 -30.82
C PRO A 28 16.99 0.88 -30.42
N GLY A 29 17.76 1.80 -31.00
CA GLY A 29 19.17 1.96 -30.66
C GLY A 29 19.33 2.31 -29.17
N PRO A 30 20.47 1.99 -28.53
CA PRO A 30 20.68 2.16 -27.09
C PRO A 30 20.46 3.60 -26.58
N GLY A 31 20.51 4.60 -27.47
CA GLY A 31 20.22 6.01 -27.15
C GLY A 31 18.73 6.34 -26.97
N SER A 32 17.81 5.45 -27.36
CA SER A 32 16.36 5.65 -27.19
C SER A 32 15.79 5.08 -25.89
N ILE A 33 16.60 4.29 -25.17
CA ILE A 33 16.25 3.75 -23.84
C ILE A 33 16.48 4.80 -22.74
N TYR A 34 17.37 5.77 -22.99
CA TYR A 34 17.69 6.86 -22.07
C TYR A 34 17.33 8.21 -22.69
N THR A 35 16.05 8.61 -22.61
CA THR A 35 15.67 10.00 -22.83
C THR A 35 16.39 10.89 -21.79
N ALA A 36 17.40 11.62 -22.26
CA ALA A 36 18.22 12.54 -21.45
C ALA A 36 17.43 13.71 -20.83
N GLU A 37 16.14 13.86 -21.13
CA GLU A 37 15.24 14.81 -20.46
C GLU A 37 15.04 14.52 -18.95
N LYS A 38 15.48 13.35 -18.48
CA LYS A 38 15.55 12.99 -17.05
C LYS A 38 16.98 12.78 -16.57
N VAL A 39 17.93 13.60 -16.98
CA VAL A 39 19.12 13.85 -16.14
C VAL A 39 18.66 14.70 -14.95
N ARG A 40 17.98 14.04 -14.00
CA ARG A 40 17.76 14.61 -12.68
C ARG A 40 19.11 14.62 -11.99
N ASP A 41 19.64 15.81 -11.75
CA ASP A 41 20.85 16.00 -10.97
C ASP A 41 20.67 15.31 -9.60
N PRO A 42 21.52 14.31 -9.26
CA PRO A 42 21.41 13.57 -8.01
C PRO A 42 21.69 14.43 -6.76
N PHE A 43 22.25 15.62 -6.93
CA PHE A 43 22.53 16.59 -5.86
C PHE A 43 21.55 17.75 -5.80
N VAL A 44 20.63 17.87 -6.78
CA VAL A 44 19.50 18.77 -6.63
C VAL A 44 18.64 18.23 -5.50
N ARG A 45 18.54 19.04 -4.44
CA ARG A 45 17.65 18.79 -3.30
C ARG A 45 16.24 18.60 -3.85
N THR A 46 15.86 17.34 -4.04
CA THR A 46 14.50 16.98 -4.40
C THR A 46 13.67 17.36 -3.18
N ALA A 47 13.00 18.51 -3.23
CA ALA A 47 12.12 18.99 -2.16
C ALA A 47 10.97 18.01 -1.87
N SER A 48 10.83 16.94 -2.66
CA SER A 48 9.90 15.83 -2.47
C SER A 48 10.59 14.54 -1.99
N GLY A 49 11.72 14.63 -1.30
CA GLY A 49 12.38 13.52 -0.60
C GLY A 49 11.66 13.16 0.69
N GLY A 50 10.40 12.77 0.57
CA GLY A 50 9.56 12.36 1.66
C GLY A 50 8.19 12.03 1.10
N ARG A 51 7.76 10.78 1.23
CA ARG A 51 6.36 10.40 1.09
C ARG A 51 5.58 11.11 2.20
N ALA A 52 5.34 12.41 2.05
CA ALA A 52 4.19 13.04 2.66
C ALA A 52 3.02 12.52 1.83
N GLY A 53 2.39 11.44 2.30
CA GLY A 53 1.11 11.03 1.75
C GLY A 53 0.24 12.27 1.72
N ALA A 54 -0.40 12.55 0.58
CA ALA A 54 -1.43 13.56 0.48
C ALA A 54 -2.65 13.07 1.28
N GLY A 55 -2.50 13.03 2.61
CA GLY A 55 -3.52 12.65 3.56
C GLY A 55 -4.49 13.82 3.67
N LYS A 56 -5.78 13.50 3.64
CA LYS A 56 -6.83 14.44 4.04
C LYS A 56 -6.48 15.00 5.42
N ASN A 57 -6.82 16.27 5.65
CA ASN A 57 -6.58 16.90 6.95
C ASN A 57 -7.32 16.11 8.05
N PHE A 58 -6.55 15.46 8.93
CA PHE A 58 -7.08 14.75 10.09
C PHE A 58 -7.65 15.75 11.10
N THR A 59 -8.90 15.53 11.49
CA THR A 59 -9.52 16.17 12.65
C THR A 59 -9.64 15.16 13.79
N LEU A 60 -9.70 15.66 15.03
CA LEU A 60 -9.77 14.81 16.21
C LEU A 60 -11.11 14.07 16.33
N GLU A 61 -12.16 14.61 15.69
CA GLU A 61 -13.51 14.05 15.65
C GLU A 61 -13.59 12.79 14.79
N ASP A 62 -12.74 12.70 13.76
CA ASP A 62 -12.66 11.56 12.85
C ASP A 62 -11.77 10.42 13.40
N PHE A 63 -11.20 10.59 14.60
CA PHE A 63 -10.27 9.61 15.17
C PHE A 63 -11.01 8.35 15.65
N ASN A 64 -10.61 7.21 15.09
CA ASN A 64 -11.10 5.91 15.52
C ASN A 64 -9.92 4.93 15.66
N ILE A 65 -9.79 4.30 16.83
CA ILE A 65 -8.74 3.32 17.09
C ILE A 65 -8.81 2.13 16.13
N HIS A 66 -10.02 1.73 15.71
CA HIS A 66 -10.26 0.55 14.88
C HIS A 66 -9.67 0.66 13.47
N ASN A 67 -9.48 1.89 12.99
CA ASN A 67 -8.91 2.16 11.67
C ASN A 67 -7.37 2.18 11.68
N LEU A 68 -6.76 2.06 12.87
CA LEU A 68 -5.32 2.07 13.00
C LEU A 68 -4.75 0.71 12.62
N THR A 69 -3.57 0.76 12.01
CA THR A 69 -2.76 -0.42 11.73
C THR A 69 -1.38 -0.20 12.33
N LEU A 70 -0.94 -1.17 13.13
CA LEU A 70 0.41 -1.15 13.71
C LEU A 70 1.44 -1.41 12.61
N ARG A 71 2.30 -0.43 12.36
CA ARG A 71 3.35 -0.49 11.32
C ARG A 71 4.67 -0.97 11.87
N ALA A 72 5.04 -0.52 13.06
CA ALA A 72 6.32 -0.86 13.67
C ALA A 72 6.27 -0.72 15.19
N ILE A 73 7.12 -1.50 15.86
CA ILE A 73 7.48 -1.28 17.25
C ILE A 73 8.98 -1.08 17.30
N MET A 74 9.41 0.03 17.87
CA MET A 74 10.80 0.44 18.00
C MET A 74 11.17 0.48 19.47
N LYS A 75 12.42 0.10 19.77
CA LYS A 75 12.98 0.17 21.12
C LYS A 75 14.10 1.19 21.14
N ASP A 76 13.98 2.17 22.02
CA ASP A 76 15.03 3.14 22.32
C ASP A 76 15.62 2.84 23.69
N ALA A 77 16.76 3.44 24.01
CA ALA A 77 17.44 3.26 25.30
C ALA A 77 16.56 3.68 26.49
N LYS A 78 15.64 4.61 26.28
CA LYS A 78 14.79 5.20 27.34
C LYS A 78 13.36 4.70 27.32
N VAL A 79 12.78 4.43 26.14
CA VAL A 79 11.35 4.18 25.98
C VAL A 79 11.08 3.32 24.73
N ASP A 80 10.07 2.46 24.78
CA ASP A 80 9.55 1.76 23.60
C ASP A 80 8.53 2.65 22.85
N TYR A 81 8.54 2.60 21.52
CA TYR A 81 7.63 3.32 20.65
C TYR A 81 6.85 2.35 19.77
N ALA A 82 5.58 2.65 19.53
CA ALA A 82 4.78 1.97 18.52
C ALA A 82 4.27 2.98 17.50
N LEU A 83 4.40 2.62 16.22
CA LEU A 83 3.99 3.44 15.10
C LEU A 83 2.69 2.88 14.53
N PHE A 84 1.66 3.70 14.50
CA PHE A 84 0.37 3.38 13.93
C PHE A 84 0.14 4.23 12.68
N SER A 85 -0.53 3.66 11.70
CA SER A 85 -0.98 4.36 10.50
C SER A 85 -2.48 4.16 10.39
N ASP A 86 -3.21 5.24 10.17
CA ASP A 86 -4.63 5.17 9.89
C ASP A 86 -4.86 4.83 8.43
N ASN A 87 -5.63 3.77 8.18
CA ASN A 87 -5.96 3.32 6.83
C ASN A 87 -6.90 4.29 6.10
N SER A 88 -7.64 5.12 6.82
CA SER A 88 -8.63 6.05 6.25
C SER A 88 -8.00 7.34 5.73
N PHE A 89 -7.13 7.94 6.55
CA PHE A 89 -6.54 9.26 6.28
C PHE A 89 -5.06 9.20 5.92
N GLY A 90 -4.40 8.06 6.10
CA GLY A 90 -2.96 7.90 5.88
C GLY A 90 -2.09 8.63 6.91
N VAL A 91 -2.69 9.13 7.99
CA VAL A 91 -1.98 9.84 9.06
C VAL A 91 -1.26 8.85 9.96
N THR A 92 -0.11 9.28 10.47
CA THR A 92 0.72 8.46 11.34
C THR A 92 0.59 8.93 12.80
N PHE A 93 0.44 7.97 13.70
CA PHE A 93 0.38 8.18 15.14
C PHE A 93 1.50 7.43 15.84
N ILE A 94 2.02 8.02 16.91
CA ILE A 94 3.14 7.50 17.66
C ILE A 94 2.70 7.28 19.10
N LEU A 95 2.66 6.02 19.53
CA LEU A 95 2.49 5.70 20.95
C LEU A 95 3.86 5.71 21.60
N ARG A 96 4.02 6.55 22.63
CA ARG A 96 5.23 6.65 23.42
C ARG A 96 4.87 6.51 24.89
N LYS A 97 5.46 5.52 25.58
CA LYS A 97 5.03 5.09 26.92
C LYS A 97 3.56 4.68 26.91
N GLU A 98 2.69 5.56 27.40
CA GLU A 98 1.25 5.33 27.54
C GLU A 98 0.40 6.33 26.74
N THR A 99 1.03 7.31 26.11
CA THR A 99 0.33 8.42 25.46
C THR A 99 0.48 8.30 23.94
N LEU A 100 -0.65 8.37 23.24
CA LEU A 100 -0.68 8.43 21.78
C LEU A 100 -0.47 9.88 21.32
N TYR A 101 0.44 10.08 20.38
CA TYR A 101 0.76 11.37 19.78
C TYR A 101 0.37 11.37 18.30
N SER A 102 -0.19 12.49 17.84
CA SER A 102 -0.36 12.77 16.41
C SER A 102 0.98 13.01 15.73
N GLU A 103 0.98 13.00 14.39
CA GLU A 103 2.11 13.39 13.56
C GLU A 103 2.69 14.77 13.92
N LYS A 104 1.84 15.70 14.39
CA LYS A 104 2.23 17.04 14.84
C LYS A 104 2.83 17.05 16.26
N GLY A 105 3.04 15.88 16.88
CA GLY A 105 3.54 15.75 18.25
C GLY A 105 2.55 16.15 19.34
N LYS A 106 1.29 16.41 18.99
CA LYS A 106 0.24 16.71 19.98
C LYS A 106 -0.31 15.41 20.57
N PRO A 107 -0.46 15.30 21.90
CA PRO A 107 -1.08 14.13 22.51
C PRO A 107 -2.56 14.06 22.12
N ILE A 108 -3.04 12.85 21.84
CA ILE A 108 -4.46 12.58 21.59
C ILE A 108 -5.13 12.36 22.96
N PRO A 109 -6.03 13.26 23.40
CA PRO A 109 -6.75 13.08 24.64
C PRO A 109 -7.67 11.85 24.56
N GLY A 110 -7.94 11.23 25.72
CA GLY A 110 -8.87 10.11 25.81
C GLY A 110 -8.33 8.78 25.27
N VAL A 111 -7.11 8.72 24.74
CA VAL A 111 -6.50 7.48 24.23
C VAL A 111 -5.22 7.20 24.99
N LYS A 112 -5.20 6.06 25.68
CA LYS A 112 -4.01 5.52 26.33
C LYS A 112 -3.57 4.24 25.65
N GLY A 113 -2.33 3.84 25.87
CA GLY A 113 -1.85 2.58 25.35
C GLY A 113 -0.80 1.92 26.21
N SER A 114 -0.46 0.69 25.86
CA SER A 114 0.71 0.01 26.41
C SER A 114 1.42 -0.78 25.33
N ILE A 115 2.75 -0.82 25.40
CA ILE A 115 3.58 -1.51 24.41
C ILE A 115 4.18 -2.75 25.07
N LYS A 116 3.94 -3.92 24.48
CA LYS A 116 4.60 -5.17 24.87
C LYS A 116 5.62 -5.54 23.81
N GLY A 117 6.79 -4.90 23.86
CA GLY A 117 7.86 -5.08 22.87
C GLY A 117 8.28 -6.54 22.69
N LYS A 118 8.33 -7.33 23.78
CA LYS A 118 8.65 -8.78 23.71
C LYS A 118 7.63 -9.58 22.90
N GLN A 119 6.36 -9.21 22.97
CA GLN A 119 5.26 -9.88 22.28
C GLN A 119 4.94 -9.24 20.93
N ARG A 120 5.74 -8.26 20.48
CA ARG A 120 5.49 -7.46 19.27
C ARG A 120 4.04 -6.98 19.16
N SER A 121 3.47 -6.61 20.31
CA SER A 121 2.07 -6.25 20.46
C SER A 121 1.95 -4.87 21.11
N ALA A 122 0.93 -4.11 20.71
CA ALA A 122 0.57 -2.84 21.33
C ALA A 122 -0.94 -2.83 21.62
N PHE A 123 -1.32 -2.21 22.73
CA PHE A 123 -2.71 -2.09 23.18
C PHE A 123 -3.07 -0.62 23.18
N LEU A 124 -4.23 -0.27 22.64
CA LEU A 124 -4.83 1.05 22.78
C LEU A 124 -6.15 0.92 23.54
N MET A 125 -6.42 1.89 24.39
CA MET A 125 -7.63 1.98 25.20
C MET A 125 -8.20 3.39 25.10
N THR A 126 -9.47 3.50 24.72
CA THR A 126 -10.20 4.77 24.73
C THR A 126 -10.77 5.08 26.11
N GLN A 127 -11.24 6.30 26.30
CA GLN A 127 -11.90 6.73 27.54
C GLN A 127 -13.20 5.97 27.80
N ASP A 128 -13.85 5.49 26.74
CA ASP A 128 -15.07 4.67 26.80
C ASP A 128 -14.79 3.22 27.24
N GLY A 129 -13.52 2.86 27.44
CA GLY A 129 -13.08 1.53 27.85
C GLY A 129 -12.95 0.53 26.69
N ASP A 130 -13.03 1.00 25.45
CA ASP A 130 -12.78 0.17 24.28
C ASP A 130 -11.29 -0.15 24.17
N VAL A 131 -10.95 -1.43 24.05
CA VAL A 131 -9.57 -1.92 24.06
C VAL A 131 -9.28 -2.66 22.76
N GLN A 132 -8.32 -2.15 22.01
CA GLN A 132 -7.85 -2.80 20.80
C GLN A 132 -6.41 -3.27 20.94
N THR A 133 -6.20 -4.53 20.56
CA THR A 133 -4.88 -5.15 20.54
C THR A 133 -4.38 -5.22 19.10
N PHE A 134 -3.18 -4.69 18.88
CA PHE A 134 -2.50 -4.74 17.60
C PHE A 134 -1.27 -5.62 17.71
N ARG A 135 -1.10 -6.52 16.74
CA ARG A 135 0.04 -7.43 16.66
C ARG A 135 0.78 -7.20 15.36
N LEU A 136 2.11 -7.17 15.45
CA LEU A 136 2.95 -6.98 14.28
C LEU A 136 3.05 -8.30 13.50
N GLY A 137 2.63 -8.31 12.23
CA GLY A 137 2.78 -9.45 11.33
C GLY A 137 1.60 -10.42 11.28
N GLU A 138 0.49 -10.14 11.97
CA GLU A 138 -0.78 -10.80 11.66
C GLU A 138 -1.44 -10.01 10.51
N GLU A 139 -1.42 -10.57 9.29
CA GLU A 139 -2.27 -10.09 8.21
C GLU A 139 -3.73 -10.26 8.66
N ILE A 140 -4.47 -9.16 8.70
CA ILE A 140 -5.92 -9.19 8.84
C ILE A 140 -6.42 -9.90 7.59
N LYS A 141 -6.71 -11.21 7.69
CA LYS A 141 -7.42 -11.95 6.66
C LYS A 141 -8.80 -11.32 6.52
N GLU A 142 -9.02 -10.62 5.40
CA GLU A 142 -10.36 -10.27 4.90
C GLU A 142 -11.24 -11.50 4.72
#